data_AF-A0AAW9IM42-F1
#
_entry.id   AF-A0AAW9IM42-F1
#
_cell.length_a   1.000
_cell.length_b   1.000
_cell.length_c   1.000
_cell.angle_alpha   90.00
_cell.angle_beta   90.00
_cell.angle_gamma   90.00
#
_symmetry.space_group_name_H-M   'P 1'
#
loop_
_entity.id
_entity.type
_entity.pdbx_description
1 polymer ?
#
loop_
_entity_poly.entity_id
_entity_poly.type
_entity_poly.pdbx_seq_one_letter_code
_entity_poly.pdbx_strand_id
1 'polypeptide(L)' 'MAVKKFRPTTPSRREMTMATFEEITTSTPEKSLLVSLNKSGGRNAQGKITVRHHGGGAKRKYRII' A
#
# COMPACT_ATOMS: atom_id res chain seq x y z
N MET A 1 -8.59 -14.85 3.26
CA MET A 1 -8.10 -14.51 1.91
C MET A 1 -7.26 -15.62 1.28
N ALA A 2 -7.61 -16.05 0.06
CA ALA A 2 -6.82 -17.01 -0.71
C ALA A 2 -5.70 -16.29 -1.50
N VAL A 3 -4.76 -17.04 -2.09
CA VAL A 3 -3.69 -16.50 -2.93
C VAL A 3 -3.97 -16.79 -4.40
N LYS A 4 -4.04 -15.74 -5.22
CA LYS A 4 -4.18 -15.83 -6.67
C LYS A 4 -2.80 -15.89 -7.33
N LYS A 5 -2.53 -16.99 -8.04
CA LYS A 5 -1.39 -17.13 -8.97
C LYS A 5 -1.81 -16.68 -10.38
N PHE A 6 -0.89 -16.06 -11.12
CA PHE A 6 -1.14 -15.63 -12.50
C PHE A 6 -0.56 -16.62 -13.51
N ARG A 7 -1.16 -16.68 -14.71
CA ARG A 7 -0.53 -17.37 -15.85
C ARG A 7 0.74 -16.62 -16.25
N PRO A 8 1.83 -17.33 -16.62
CA PRO A 8 3.12 -16.72 -16.94
C PRO A 8 3.14 -16.08 -18.34
N THR A 9 2.30 -15.05 -18.57
CA THR A 9 2.21 -14.35 -19.85
C THR A 9 3.34 -13.33 -20.05
N THR A 10 3.98 -12.88 -18.97
CA THR A 10 5.18 -12.04 -18.99
C THR A 10 6.18 -12.50 -17.93
N PRO A 11 7.49 -12.25 -18.08
CA PRO A 11 8.51 -12.66 -17.11
C PRO A 11 8.23 -12.19 -15.68
N SER A 12 7.76 -10.95 -15.52
CA SER A 12 7.46 -10.35 -14.21
C SER A 12 6.26 -11.01 -13.52
N ARG A 13 5.33 -11.60 -14.28
CA ARG A 13 4.13 -12.25 -13.72
C ARG A 13 4.35 -13.70 -13.29
N ARG A 14 5.49 -14.32 -13.63
CA ARG A 14 5.76 -15.75 -13.35
C ARG A 14 5.71 -16.10 -11.87
N GLU A 15 6.31 -15.26 -11.04
CA GLU A 15 6.39 -15.45 -9.60
C GLU A 15 5.46 -14.50 -8.82
N MET A 16 4.81 -13.57 -9.52
CA MET A 16 3.87 -12.64 -8.91
C MET A 16 2.66 -13.40 -8.37
N THR A 17 2.33 -13.12 -7.12
CA THR A 17 1.10 -13.58 -6.47
C THR A 17 0.37 -12.39 -5.88
N MET A 18 -0.95 -12.49 -5.77
CA MET A 18 -1.80 -11.47 -5.14
C MET A 18 -2.79 -12.12 -4.19
N ALA A 19 -3.23 -11.39 -3.16
CA ALA A 19 -4.35 -11.82 -2.34
C ALA A 19 -5.66 -11.80 -3.14
N THR A 20 -6.55 -12.75 -2.85
CA THR A 20 -7.96 -12.63 -3.24
C THR A 20 -8.67 -11.74 -2.22
N PHE A 21 -9.51 -10.83 -2.71
CA PHE A 21 -10.20 -9.82 -1.90
C PHE A 21 -11.67 -10.18 -1.67
N GLU A 22 -12.01 -11.47 -1.61
CA GLU A 22 -13.39 -11.97 -1.51
C GLU A 22 -14.09 -11.54 -0.21
N GLU A 23 -13.32 -11.39 0.86
CA GLU A 23 -13.82 -10.93 2.17
C GLU A 23 -14.03 -9.40 2.23
N ILE A 24 -13.52 -8.64 1.25
CA ILE A 24 -13.68 -7.19 1.22
C ILE A 24 -15.07 -6.86 0.70
N THR A 25 -15.94 -6.39 1.59
CA THR A 25 -17.35 -6.11 1.28
C THR A 25 -17.59 -4.81 0.52
N THR A 26 -16.73 -3.79 0.73
CA THR A 26 -16.85 -2.50 0.05
C THR A 26 -15.50 -2.00 -0.45
N SER A 27 -15.49 -1.33 -1.60
CA SER A 27 -14.29 -0.69 -2.16
C SER A 27 -14.06 0.72 -1.60
N THR A 28 -15.09 1.36 -1.06
CA THR A 28 -15.06 2.73 -0.56
C THR A 28 -15.03 2.77 0.97
N PRO A 29 -14.07 3.48 1.57
CA PRO A 29 -14.05 3.73 3.01
C PRO A 29 -15.06 4.79 3.45
N GLU A 30 -15.45 4.72 4.71
CA GLU A 30 -16.27 5.75 5.37
C GLU A 30 -15.54 7.08 5.44
N LYS A 31 -16.16 8.16 4.95
CA LYS A 31 -15.49 9.45 4.71
C LYS A 31 -15.08 10.15 6.01
N SER A 32 -15.89 10.02 7.06
CA SER A 32 -15.67 10.67 8.36
C SER A 32 -14.43 10.15 9.10
N LEU A 33 -14.01 8.91 8.82
CA LEU A 33 -12.86 8.24 9.46
C LEU A 33 -11.55 8.39 8.67
N LEU A 34 -11.52 9.25 7.65
CA LEU A 34 -10.35 9.45 6.79
C LEU A 34 -9.55 10.69 7.16
N VAL A 35 -8.25 10.51 7.39
CA VAL A 35 -7.29 11.59 7.62
C VAL A 35 -6.20 11.57 6.55
N SER A 36 -5.67 12.75 6.20
CA SER A 36 -4.53 12.85 5.29
C SER A 36 -3.26 12.27 5.94
N LEU A 37 -2.57 11.39 5.21
CA LEU A 37 -1.31 10.82 5.66
C LEU A 37 -0.16 11.38 4.81
N ASN A 38 0.64 12.26 5.42
CA ASN A 38 1.84 12.80 4.78
C ASN A 38 2.99 11.80 4.88
N LYS A 39 3.73 11.62 3.79
CA LYS A 39 4.90 10.73 3.75
C LYS A 39 6.16 11.53 4.13
N SER A 40 6.91 11.04 5.11
CA SER A 40 8.20 11.64 5.51
C SER A 40 9.35 11.30 4.55
N GLY A 41 9.22 10.23 3.74
CA GLY A 41 10.30 9.76 2.88
C GLY A 41 11.57 9.36 3.64
N GLY A 42 11.41 8.85 4.88
CA GLY A 42 12.52 8.44 5.74
C GLY A 42 13.29 9.61 6.39
N ARG A 43 12.80 10.85 6.25
CA ARG A 43 13.42 12.05 6.83
C ARG A 43 12.84 12.41 8.20
N ASN A 44 13.68 12.98 9.07
CA ASN A 44 13.28 13.53 10.36
C ASN A 44 12.97 15.04 10.29
N ALA A 45 12.73 15.68 11.44
CA ALA A 45 12.40 17.11 11.54
C ALA A 45 13.51 18.04 11.02
N GLN A 46 14.78 17.59 11.04
CA GLN A 46 15.91 18.32 10.47
C GLN A 46 16.08 18.07 8.95
N GLY A 47 15.18 17.31 8.32
CA GLY A 47 15.25 16.95 6.90
C GLY A 47 16.29 15.87 6.57
N LYS A 48 16.98 15.30 7.57
CA LYS A 48 17.99 14.27 7.37
C LYS A 48 17.34 12.90 7.19
N ILE A 49 17.85 12.10 6.25
CA ILE A 49 17.44 10.71 6.11
C ILE A 49 17.94 9.95 7.34
N THR A 50 17.00 9.47 8.15
CA THR A 50 17.28 8.65 9.34
C THR A 50 16.91 7.19 9.10
N VAL A 51 15.99 6.93 8.16
CA VAL A 51 15.63 5.58 7.72
C VAL A 51 15.81 5.47 6.20
N ARG A 52 16.69 4.58 5.76
CA ARG A 52 17.01 4.35 4.34
C ARG A 52 15.95 3.49 3.65
N HIS A 53 15.91 3.54 2.32
CA HIS A 53 14.97 2.79 1.46
C HIS A 53 13.48 3.14 1.67
N HIS A 54 13.17 4.26 2.34
CA HIS A 54 11.83 4.81 2.44
C HIS A 54 11.65 6.01 1.51
N GLY A 55 10.67 5.94 0.62
CA GLY A 55 10.37 7.01 -0.33
C GLY A 55 9.58 6.47 -1.51
N GLY A 56 8.72 7.30 -2.11
CA GLY A 56 7.86 6.88 -3.20
C GLY A 56 6.66 6.02 -2.78
N GLY A 57 6.07 5.31 -3.73
CA GLY A 57 4.85 4.51 -3.58
C GLY A 57 3.54 5.31 -3.72
N ALA A 58 2.41 4.61 -3.81
CA ALA A 58 1.08 5.20 -3.97
C ALA A 58 0.67 6.10 -2.79
N LYS A 59 -0.08 7.18 -3.06
CA LYS A 59 -0.65 8.06 -2.04
C LYS A 59 -1.69 7.30 -1.23
N ARG A 60 -1.67 7.45 0.10
CA ARG A 60 -2.57 6.76 1.03
C ARG A 60 -3.29 7.77 1.91
N LYS A 61 -4.51 7.44 2.33
CA LYS A 61 -5.20 8.09 3.45
C LYS A 61 -5.12 7.19 4.66
N TYR A 62 -5.01 7.77 5.84
CA TYR A 62 -5.08 7.04 7.09
C TYR A 62 -6.55 6.81 7.46
N ARG A 63 -6.86 5.60 7.94
CA ARG A 63 -8.18 5.25 8.50
C ARG A 63 -8.00 5.21 10.01
N ILE A 64 -8.83 5.94 10.74
CA ILE A 64 -8.87 5.87 12.22
C ILE A 64 -9.43 4.50 12.60
N ILE A 65 -8.75 3.80 13.50
CA ILE A 65 -9.10 2.46 13.99
C ILE A 65 -9.52 2.57 15.46
#